data_AF-A0A7X8J604-F1
#
_entry.id   AF-A0A7X8J604-F1
#
_cell.length_a   1.000
_cell.length_b   1.000
_cell.length_c   1.000
_cell.angle_alpha   90.00
_cell.angle_beta   90.00
_cell.angle_gamma   90.00
#
_symmetry.space_group_name_H-M   'P 1'
#
loop_
_entity.id
_entity.type
_entity.pdbx_description
1 polymer ?
#
loop_
_entity_poly.entity_id
_entity_poly.type
_entity_poly.pdbx_seq_one_letter_code
_entity_poly.pdbx_strand_id
1 'polypeptide(L)'
;MPAELFNRPKWGFSIPLDMWLLGDFQYLIHDYLSQQKIEKHGVFVWNEVQKLIYRFLHKGHHYLYNRIWLLITMQRFLEKQ
;
A
#
# COMPACT_ATOMS: atom_id res chain seq x y z
N MET A 1 -36.59 -2.17 -5.78
CA MET A 1 -35.32 -1.76 -5.14
C MET A 1 -35.43 -0.29 -4.73
N PRO A 2 -34.76 0.16 -3.66
CA PRO A 2 -34.82 1.56 -3.21
C PRO A 2 -34.31 2.52 -4.29
N ALA A 3 -35.01 3.64 -4.51
CA ALA A 3 -34.63 4.65 -5.50
C ALA A 3 -33.24 5.26 -5.21
N GLU A 4 -32.84 5.28 -3.94
CA GLU A 4 -31.54 5.75 -3.45
C GLU A 4 -30.36 4.96 -4.03
N LEU A 5 -30.54 3.66 -4.30
CA LEU A 5 -29.50 2.81 -4.91
C LEU A 5 -29.30 3.13 -6.40
N PHE A 6 -30.35 3.55 -7.10
CA PHE A 6 -30.29 3.91 -8.52
C PHE A 6 -29.76 5.32 -8.76
N ASN A 7 -30.10 6.26 -7.86
CA ASN A 7 -29.79 7.68 -8.04
C ASN A 7 -28.45 8.11 -7.40
N ARG A 8 -27.62 7.17 -6.94
CA ARG A 8 -26.30 7.50 -6.40
C ARG A 8 -25.38 8.05 -7.52
N PRO A 9 -24.58 9.11 -7.27
CA PRO A 9 -23.59 9.59 -8.24
C PRO A 9 -22.64 8.47 -8.66
N LYS A 10 -22.17 8.45 -9.91
CA LYS A 10 -21.15 7.48 -10.33
C LYS A 10 -19.84 7.79 -9.61
N TRP A 11 -19.40 6.89 -8.73
CA TRP A 11 -18.06 6.86 -8.16
C TRP A 11 -17.32 5.71 -8.82
N GLY A 12 -16.05 5.92 -9.16
CA GLY A 12 -15.23 4.86 -9.73
C GLY A 12 -15.18 3.64 -8.80
N PHE A 13 -14.92 2.46 -9.38
CA PHE A 13 -14.74 1.21 -8.62
C PHE A 13 -13.36 1.13 -7.95
N SER A 14 -12.77 2.27 -7.58
CA SER A 14 -11.50 2.30 -6.87
C SER A 14 -11.71 1.75 -5.47
N ILE A 15 -10.99 0.67 -5.15
CA ILE A 15 -10.91 0.15 -3.80
C ILE A 15 -10.30 1.19 -2.86
N PRO A 16 -10.74 1.26 -1.58
CA PRO A 16 -10.20 2.19 -0.58
C PRO A 16 -8.85 1.68 -0.04
N LEU A 17 -7.88 1.56 -0.94
CA LEU A 17 -6.60 0.89 -0.68
C LEU A 17 -5.74 1.65 0.33
N ASP A 18 -5.84 2.98 0.36
CA ASP A 18 -5.24 3.82 1.39
C ASP A 18 -5.78 3.47 2.78
N MET A 19 -7.10 3.40 2.94
CA MET A 19 -7.75 3.04 4.21
C MET A 19 -7.36 1.63 4.64
N TRP A 20 -7.33 0.67 3.70
CA TRP A 20 -6.92 -0.70 4.01
C TRP A 20 -5.46 -0.78 4.45
N LEU A 21 -4.55 -0.12 3.74
CA LEU A 21 -3.12 -0.12 4.09
C LEU A 21 -2.79 0.63 5.39
N LEU A 22 -3.66 1.54 5.83
CA LEU A 22 -3.57 2.19 7.15
C LEU A 22 -4.23 1.37 8.27
N GLY A 23 -5.20 0.52 7.93
CA GLY A 23 -5.94 -0.33 8.86
C GLY A 23 -5.55 -1.80 8.75
N ASP A 24 -6.53 -2.64 8.42
CA ASP A 24 -6.43 -4.10 8.50
C ASP A 24 -5.30 -4.71 7.66
N PHE A 25 -4.84 -4.02 6.60
CA PHE A 25 -3.76 -4.49 5.72
C PHE A 25 -2.41 -3.83 5.98
N GLN A 26 -2.28 -3.03 7.05
CA GLN A 26 -0.99 -2.43 7.42
C GLN A 26 0.10 -3.48 7.66
N TYR A 27 -0.27 -4.70 8.09
CA TYR A 27 0.69 -5.81 8.26
C TYR A 27 1.47 -6.12 6.97
N LEU A 28 0.89 -5.89 5.78
CA LEU A 28 1.59 -6.12 4.51
C LEU A 28 2.80 -5.20 4.32
N ILE A 29 2.76 -3.99 4.90
CA ILE A 29 3.91 -3.07 4.89
C ILE A 29 5.03 -3.68 5.74
N HIS A 30 4.70 -4.16 6.94
CA HIS A 30 5.68 -4.77 7.84
C HIS A 30 6.23 -6.08 7.29
N ASP A 31 5.38 -6.91 6.68
CA ASP A 31 5.74 -8.25 6.19
C ASP A 31 6.55 -8.23 4.90
N TYR A 32 6.36 -7.26 4.01
CA TYR A 32 7.03 -7.23 2.70
C TYR A 32 8.05 -6.13 2.55
N LEU A 33 7.91 -5.03 3.31
CA LEU A 33 8.80 -3.87 3.22
C LEU A 33 9.66 -3.70 4.46
N SER A 34 10.03 -4.79 5.14
CA SER A 34 11.02 -4.75 6.21
C SER A 34 12.43 -4.59 5.64
N GLN A 35 13.35 -4.02 6.43
CA GLN A 35 14.75 -3.85 6.04
C GLN A 35 15.36 -5.16 5.51
N GLN A 36 15.14 -6.25 6.26
CA GLN A 36 15.65 -7.57 5.90
C GLN A 36 15.18 -8.01 4.50
N LYS A 37 13.90 -7.83 4.15
CA LYS A 37 13.38 -8.24 2.85
C LYS A 37 13.81 -7.34 1.71
N ILE A 38 13.86 -6.03 1.97
CA ILE A 38 14.35 -5.06 1.01
C ILE A 38 15.82 -5.36 0.66
N GLU A 39 16.66 -5.55 1.67
CA GLU A 39 18.08 -5.82 1.50
C GLU A 39 18.37 -7.22 0.94
N LYS A 40 17.56 -8.24 1.29
CA LYS A 40 17.68 -9.61 0.76
C LYS A 40 17.72 -9.67 -0.77
N HIS A 41 16.83 -8.92 -1.43
CA HIS A 41 16.70 -8.95 -2.89
C HIS A 41 17.53 -7.86 -3.58
N GLY A 42 17.91 -6.79 -2.86
CA GLY A 42 18.76 -5.72 -3.39
C GLY A 42 18.14 -4.86 -4.51
N VAL A 43 16.85 -5.05 -4.82
CA VAL A 43 16.15 -4.33 -5.90
C VAL A 43 15.73 -2.91 -5.49
N PHE A 44 15.47 -2.71 -4.18
CA PHE A 44 15.10 -1.41 -3.63
C PHE A 44 16.10 -0.95 -2.59
N VAL A 45 16.23 0.37 -2.43
CA VAL A 45 17.08 0.98 -1.40
C VAL A 45 16.27 1.16 -0.12
N TRP A 46 16.69 0.51 0.97
CA TRP A 46 15.99 0.53 2.26
C TRP A 46 15.66 1.96 2.74
N ASN A 47 16.63 2.86 2.71
CA ASN A 47 16.44 4.23 3.19
C ASN A 47 15.31 4.98 2.45
N GLU A 48 15.14 4.74 1.15
CA GLU A 48 14.07 5.39 0.37
C GLU A 48 12.70 4.74 0.63
N VAL A 49 12.68 3.41 0.77
CA VAL A 49 11.45 2.67 1.14
C VAL A 49 10.98 3.11 2.53
N GLN A 50 11.87 3.18 3.52
CA GLN A 50 11.57 3.61 4.88
C GLN A 50 11.00 5.04 4.90
N LYS A 51 11.59 5.97 4.13
CA LYS A 51 11.07 7.35 4.02
C LYS A 51 9.64 7.38 3.46
N LEU A 52 9.34 6.55 2.45
CA LEU A 52 8.00 6.46 1.87
C LEU A 52 6.99 5.90 2.88
N ILE A 53 7.35 4.82 3.58
CA ILE A 53 6.53 4.23 4.64
C ILE A 53 6.23 5.27 5.72
N TYR A 54 7.27 5.96 6.21
CA TYR A 54 7.12 6.97 7.27
C TYR A 54 6.21 8.13 6.83
N ARG A 55 6.36 8.62 5.60
CA ARG A 55 5.49 9.67 5.04
C ARG A 55 4.04 9.20 4.93
N PHE A 56 3.82 7.96 4.51
CA PHE A 56 2.49 7.38 4.36
C PHE A 56 1.78 7.16 5.71
N LEU A 57 2.46 6.54 6.67
CA LEU A 57 1.88 6.14 7.97
C LEU A 57 1.80 7.30 8.97
N HIS A 58 2.77 8.22 8.96
CA HIS A 58 2.93 9.19 10.06
C HIS A 58 2.81 10.66 9.64
N LYS A 59 2.87 10.97 8.34
CA LYS A 59 2.74 12.35 7.84
C LYS A 59 1.43 12.62 7.10
N GLY A 60 0.50 11.67 7.09
CA GLY A 60 -0.80 11.84 6.43
C GLY A 60 -0.71 11.90 4.90
N HIS A 61 0.40 11.47 4.30
CA HIS A 61 0.58 11.49 2.85
C HIS A 61 -0.10 10.27 2.19
N HIS A 62 -1.41 10.14 2.37
CA HIS A 62 -2.17 8.96 1.95
C HIS A 62 -2.20 8.76 0.44
N TYR A 63 -2.01 9.83 -0.36
CA TYR A 63 -1.83 9.74 -1.82
C TYR A 63 -0.68 8.81 -2.26
N LEU A 64 0.22 8.44 -1.35
CA LEU A 64 1.29 7.47 -1.60
C LEU A 64 0.81 6.01 -1.65
N TYR A 65 -0.47 5.73 -1.36
CA TYR A 65 -1.01 4.36 -1.29
C TYR A 65 -0.66 3.50 -2.50
N ASN A 66 -0.75 4.05 -3.72
CA ASN A 66 -0.39 3.34 -4.95
C ASN A 66 1.10 2.93 -4.98
N ARG A 67 1.99 3.79 -4.48
CA ARG A 67 3.44 3.50 -4.44
C ARG A 67 3.75 2.43 -3.40
N ILE A 68 3.13 2.52 -2.22
CA ILE A 68 3.27 1.50 -1.18
C ILE A 68 2.77 0.14 -1.68
N TRP A 69 1.61 0.12 -2.34
CA TRP A 69 1.06 -1.09 -2.91
C TRP A 69 1.94 -1.72 -4.01
N LEU A 70 2.52 -0.89 -4.88
CA LEU A 70 3.47 -1.35 -5.88
C LEU A 70 4.69 -2.04 -5.24
N LEU A 71 5.27 -1.40 -4.22
CA LEU A 71 6.40 -1.96 -3.47
C LEU A 71 6.03 -3.30 -2.84
N ILE A 72 4.88 -3.39 -2.16
CA ILE A 72 4.39 -4.64 -1.54
C ILE A 72 4.23 -5.73 -2.59
N THR A 73 3.58 -5.42 -3.71
CA THR A 73 3.30 -6.40 -4.77
C THR A 73 4.59 -6.92 -5.39
N MET A 74 5.54 -6.03 -5.63
CA MET A 74 6.84 -6.39 -6.19
C MET A 74 7.68 -7.20 -5.20
N GLN A 75 7.73 -6.81 -3.92
CA GLN A 75 8.43 -7.60 -2.91
C GLN A 75 7.79 -8.97 -2.70
N ARG A 76 6.46 -9.06 -2.68
CA ARG A 76 5.75 -10.35 -2.62
C ARG A 76 6.05 -11.25 -3.81
N PHE A 77 6.25 -10.68 -4.99
CA PHE A 77 6.66 -11.44 -6.17
C PHE A 77 8.09 -11.98 -6.03
N LEU A 78 9.03 -11.15 -5.57
CA LEU A 78 10.42 -11.56 -5.34
C LEU A 78 10.55 -12.63 -4.25
N GLU A 79 9.72 -12.57 -3.20
CA GLU A 79 9.70 -13.58 -2.13
C GLU A 79 9.21 -14.97 -2.58
N LYS A 80 8.53 -15.06 -3.73
CA LYS A 80 8.05 -16.32 -4.29
C LYS A 80 9.00 -16.95 -5.31
N GLN A 81 10.09 -16.26 -5.66
CA GLN A 81 11.16 -16.81 -6.48
C GLN A 81 12.19 -17.52 -5.60
#